data_AF-A0AA48KJ54-F1
#
_entry.id   AF-A0AA48KJ54-F1
#
_cell.length_a   1.000
_cell.length_b   1.000
_cell.length_c   1.000
_cell.angle_alpha   90.00
_cell.angle_beta   90.00
_cell.angle_gamma   90.00
#
_symmetry.space_group_name_H-M   'P 1'
#
loop_
_entity.id
_entity.type
_entity.pdbx_description
1 polymer ?
#
loop_
_entity_poly.entity_id
_entity_poly.type
_entity_poly.pdbx_seq_one_letter_code
_entity_poly.pdbx_strand_id
1 'polypeptide(L)'
;MARLESLYADGLDPQLEQAEKIFAQRQARAFLLDPRLLGEPAWDLLLCSFISHRKGEPFDLETTARTLGLSNETALRWACILEDRELFMRSGTRFTISTKAESKLGILFRAQINELAHHQE
;
A
#
# COMPACT_ATOMS: atom_id res chain seq x y z
N MET A 1 -19.02 -27.43 -14.06
CA MET A 1 -17.97 -27.65 -13.04
C MET A 1 -16.72 -28.38 -13.57
N ALA A 2 -16.77 -29.06 -14.73
CA ALA A 2 -15.64 -29.84 -15.28
C ALA A 2 -14.45 -29.05 -15.88
N ARG A 3 -14.44 -27.71 -15.86
CA ARG A 3 -13.36 -26.89 -16.46
C ARG A 3 -12.24 -26.53 -15.47
N LEU A 4 -12.52 -26.58 -14.16
CA LEU A 4 -11.52 -26.26 -13.14
C LEU A 4 -10.61 -27.46 -12.83
N GLU A 5 -11.12 -28.68 -12.87
CA GLU A 5 -10.36 -29.89 -12.52
C GLU A 5 -9.23 -30.20 -13.52
N SER A 6 -9.34 -29.77 -14.77
CA SER A 6 -8.32 -29.99 -15.80
C SER A 6 -7.13 -29.01 -15.73
N LEU A 7 -7.24 -27.92 -14.94
CA LEU A 7 -6.15 -26.92 -14.79
C LEU A 7 -5.19 -27.26 -13.65
N TYR A 8 -5.56 -28.18 -12.75
CA TYR A 8 -4.70 -28.62 -11.63
C TYR A 8 -3.76 -29.77 -12.01
N ALA A 9 -3.79 -30.24 -13.26
CA ALA A 9 -3.02 -31.40 -13.73
C ALA A 9 -1.54 -31.09 -14.00
N ASP A 10 -1.13 -29.80 -13.98
CA ASP A 10 0.23 -29.35 -14.36
C ASP A 10 1.00 -28.66 -13.22
N GLY A 11 0.55 -28.78 -11.96
CA GLY A 11 1.36 -28.37 -10.80
C GLY A 11 1.45 -26.87 -10.51
N LEU A 12 0.77 -26.00 -11.27
CA LEU A 12 0.58 -24.58 -10.91
C LEU A 12 -0.89 -24.34 -10.57
N ASP A 13 -1.20 -24.08 -9.30
CA ASP A 13 -2.50 -23.54 -8.87
C ASP A 13 -2.43 -22.00 -8.98
N PRO A 14 -3.11 -21.38 -9.97
CA PRO A 14 -3.04 -19.93 -10.16
C PRO A 14 -3.60 -19.14 -8.97
N GLN A 15 -4.48 -19.75 -8.18
CA GLN A 15 -5.03 -19.13 -6.97
C GLN A 15 -4.00 -19.14 -5.83
N LEU A 16 -3.22 -20.22 -5.73
CA LEU A 16 -2.09 -20.32 -4.79
C LEU A 16 -1.04 -19.25 -5.11
N GLU A 17 -0.60 -19.16 -6.36
CA GLU A 17 0.41 -18.17 -6.78
C GLU A 17 -0.03 -16.73 -6.48
N GLN A 18 -1.29 -16.41 -6.78
CA GLN A 18 -1.83 -15.08 -6.50
C GLN A 18 -1.92 -14.82 -4.98
N ALA A 19 -2.25 -15.82 -4.17
CA ALA A 19 -2.29 -15.70 -2.72
C ALA A 19 -0.88 -15.48 -2.13
N GLU A 20 0.12 -16.25 -2.57
CA GLU A 20 1.52 -16.11 -2.16
C GLU A 20 2.07 -14.73 -2.52
N LYS A 21 1.75 -14.23 -3.70
CA LYS A 21 2.13 -12.88 -4.13
C LYS A 21 1.50 -11.80 -3.25
N ILE A 22 0.21 -11.88 -2.96
CA ILE A 22 -0.45 -10.94 -2.03
C ILE A 22 0.20 -11.00 -0.65
N PHE A 23 0.54 -12.20 -0.17
CA PHE A 23 1.19 -12.40 1.10
C PHE A 23 2.61 -11.80 1.13
N ALA A 24 3.42 -12.03 0.10
CA ALA A 24 4.74 -11.41 -0.06
C ALA A 24 4.64 -9.88 -0.09
N GLN A 25 3.68 -9.32 -0.84
CA GLN A 25 3.42 -7.88 -0.86
C GLN A 25 3.05 -7.34 0.52
N ARG A 26 2.27 -8.08 1.32
CA ARG A 26 1.95 -7.71 2.70
C ARG A 26 3.18 -7.73 3.60
N GLN A 27 4.02 -8.74 3.50
CA GLN A 27 5.26 -8.84 4.27
C GLN A 27 6.24 -7.71 3.91
N ALA A 28 6.36 -7.36 2.64
CA ALA A 28 7.27 -6.31 2.20
C ALA A 28 6.91 -4.92 2.76
N ARG A 29 5.65 -4.69 3.19
CA ARG A 29 5.23 -3.45 3.88
C ARG A 29 5.99 -3.22 5.19
N ALA A 30 6.40 -4.30 5.87
CA ALA A 30 7.19 -4.25 7.10
C ALA A 30 8.53 -3.53 6.93
N PHE A 31 9.03 -3.43 5.70
CA PHE A 31 10.25 -2.68 5.37
C PHE A 31 10.04 -1.15 5.46
N LEU A 32 8.82 -0.69 5.21
CA LEU A 32 8.48 0.73 5.20
C LEU A 32 8.06 1.23 6.57
N LEU A 33 7.29 0.43 7.29
CA LEU A 33 6.69 0.79 8.56
C LEU A 33 6.88 -0.34 9.57
N ASP A 34 7.10 0.05 10.82
CA ASP A 34 7.19 -0.87 11.94
C ASP A 34 5.96 -1.79 11.99
N PRO A 35 6.12 -3.13 11.92
CA PRO A 35 5.02 -4.10 11.96
C PRO A 35 4.09 -3.93 13.15
N ARG A 36 4.59 -3.33 14.24
CA ARG A 36 3.83 -3.09 15.48
C ARG A 36 2.82 -1.95 15.36
N LEU A 37 2.89 -1.15 14.29
CA LEU A 37 2.11 0.09 14.14
C LEU A 37 1.29 0.15 12.85
N LEU A 38 1.41 -0.85 11.99
CA LEU A 38 0.59 -0.94 10.79
C LEU A 38 -0.65 -1.81 10.99
N GLY A 39 -1.75 -1.15 11.31
CA GLY A 39 -3.03 -1.60 10.80
C GLY A 39 -3.16 -1.25 9.31
N GLU A 40 -4.04 -1.94 8.59
CA GLU A 40 -4.39 -1.63 7.19
C GLU A 40 -4.68 -0.13 6.94
N PRO A 41 -5.33 0.64 7.86
CA PRO A 41 -5.67 2.05 7.59
C PRO A 41 -4.49 2.99 7.32
N ALA A 42 -3.36 2.82 8.02
CA ALA A 42 -2.21 3.71 7.85
C ALA A 42 -1.50 3.47 6.51
N TRP A 43 -1.43 2.19 6.10
CA TRP A 43 -0.90 1.80 4.81
C TRP A 43 -1.75 2.37 3.67
N ASP A 44 -3.07 2.26 3.78
CA ASP A 44 -3.97 2.74 2.74
C ASP A 44 -3.95 4.26 2.60
N LEU A 45 -3.88 5.01 3.73
CA LEU A 45 -3.70 6.46 3.69
C LEU A 45 -2.38 6.86 3.01
N LEU A 46 -1.30 6.13 3.29
CA LEU A 46 0.01 6.37 2.68
C LEU A 46 -0.03 6.12 1.16
N LEU A 47 -0.71 5.05 0.73
CA LEU A 47 -0.91 4.75 -0.70
C LEU A 47 -1.76 5.81 -1.40
N CYS A 48 -2.87 6.23 -0.80
CA CYS A 48 -3.71 7.29 -1.35
C CYS A 48 -2.92 8.60 -1.51
N SER A 49 -2.12 8.97 -0.50
CA SER A 49 -1.27 10.16 -0.58
C SER A 49 -0.21 10.05 -1.67
N PHE A 50 0.43 8.88 -1.82
CA PHE A 50 1.35 8.62 -2.93
C PHE A 50 0.67 8.75 -4.30
N ILE A 51 -0.54 8.20 -4.46
CA ILE A 51 -1.31 8.28 -5.70
C ILE A 51 -1.65 9.73 -6.04
N SER A 52 -2.18 10.50 -5.09
CA SER A 52 -2.48 11.93 -5.28
C SER A 52 -1.21 12.69 -5.68
N HIS A 53 -0.10 12.45 -4.98
CA HIS A 53 1.19 13.07 -5.31
C HIS A 53 1.65 12.76 -6.73
N ARG A 54 1.60 11.48 -7.15
CA ARG A 54 1.99 11.06 -8.51
C ARG A 54 1.06 11.58 -9.60
N LYS A 55 -0.20 11.86 -9.28
CA LYS A 55 -1.17 12.51 -10.18
C LYS A 55 -1.02 14.04 -10.23
N GLY A 56 -0.21 14.63 -9.35
CA GLY A 56 -0.13 16.10 -9.21
C GLY A 56 -1.38 16.70 -8.56
N GLU A 57 -2.16 15.89 -7.82
CA GLU A 57 -3.37 16.29 -7.13
C GLU A 57 -3.09 16.51 -5.63
N PRO A 58 -3.77 17.47 -4.97
CA PRO A 58 -3.66 17.63 -3.53
C PRO A 58 -4.23 16.41 -2.80
N PHE A 59 -3.54 15.95 -1.76
CA PHE A 59 -4.07 14.93 -0.86
C PHE A 59 -5.11 15.55 0.08
N ASP A 60 -6.33 15.00 0.07
CA ASP A 60 -7.43 15.37 0.95
C ASP A 60 -7.71 14.23 1.93
N LEU A 61 -7.43 14.48 3.22
CA LEU A 61 -7.59 13.49 4.27
C LEU A 61 -9.06 13.11 4.51
N GLU A 62 -10.00 14.05 4.39
CA GLU A 62 -11.42 13.80 4.64
C GLU A 62 -12.04 12.97 3.52
N THR A 63 -11.78 13.34 2.27
CA THR A 63 -12.22 12.58 1.10
C THR A 63 -11.61 11.18 1.10
N THR A 64 -10.33 11.06 1.47
CA THR A 64 -9.66 9.76 1.58
C THR A 64 -10.26 8.92 2.71
N ALA A 65 -10.51 9.49 3.89
CA ALA A 65 -11.11 8.79 5.01
C ALA A 65 -12.45 8.15 4.63
N ARG A 66 -13.31 8.91 3.93
CA ARG A 66 -14.59 8.42 3.41
C ARG A 66 -14.42 7.26 2.43
N THR A 67 -13.44 7.37 1.53
CA THR A 67 -13.12 6.32 0.54
C THR A 67 -12.65 5.03 1.21
N LEU A 68 -11.89 5.16 2.30
CA LEU A 68 -11.38 4.03 3.10
C LEU A 68 -12.38 3.54 4.16
N GLY A 69 -13.58 4.13 4.27
CA GLY A 69 -14.56 3.76 5.30
C GLY A 69 -14.12 4.09 6.73
N LEU A 70 -13.22 5.06 6.91
CA LEU A 70 -12.71 5.50 8.20
C LEU A 70 -13.50 6.72 8.71
N SER A 71 -13.61 6.88 10.03
CA SER A 71 -14.03 8.17 10.60
C SER A 71 -12.93 9.22 10.43
N ASN A 72 -13.31 10.50 10.35
CA ASN A 72 -12.35 11.61 10.25
C ASN A 72 -11.34 11.61 11.41
N GLU A 73 -11.80 11.29 12.62
CA GLU A 73 -10.93 11.18 13.80
C GLU A 73 -9.92 10.03 13.66
N THR A 74 -10.36 8.88 13.14
CA THR A 74 -9.47 7.73 12.89
C THR A 74 -8.42 8.06 11.84
N ALA A 75 -8.83 8.69 10.73
CA ALA A 75 -7.91 9.10 9.68
C ALA A 75 -6.91 10.16 10.16
N LEU A 76 -7.36 11.14 10.95
CA LEU A 76 -6.49 12.15 11.55
C LEU A 76 -5.47 11.52 12.51
N ARG A 77 -5.91 10.60 13.38
CA ARG A 77 -5.02 9.88 14.29
C ARG A 77 -3.90 9.17 13.52
N TRP A 78 -4.24 8.48 12.44
CA TRP A 78 -3.24 7.80 11.60
C TRP A 78 -2.35 8.77 10.82
N ALA A 79 -2.89 9.88 10.32
CA ALA A 79 -2.11 10.91 9.66
C ALA A 79 -1.07 11.54 10.60
N CYS A 80 -1.42 11.79 11.87
CA CYS A 80 -0.47 12.22 12.89
C CYS A 80 0.61 11.16 13.16
N ILE A 81 0.23 9.88 13.28
CA ILE A 81 1.22 8.79 13.46
C ILE A 81 2.18 8.70 12.26
N LEU A 82 1.68 8.89 11.03
CA LEU A 82 2.50 8.91 9.82
C LEU A 82 3.43 10.13 9.76
N GLU A 83 2.98 11.29 10.25
CA GLU A 83 3.78 12.50 10.41
C GLU A 83 4.90 12.31 11.44
N ASP A 84 4.59 11.76 12.62
CA ASP A 84 5.58 11.48 13.68
C ASP A 84 6.70 10.52 13.21
N ARG A 85 6.42 9.74 12.16
CA ARG A 85 7.36 8.80 11.52
C ARG A 85 8.07 9.38 10.30
N GLU A 86 7.85 10.67 10.02
CA GLU A 86 8.38 11.40 8.86
C GLU A 86 7.93 10.79 7.53
N LEU A 87 6.77 10.11 7.50
CA LEU A 87 6.18 9.55 6.29
C LEU A 87 5.18 10.52 5.66
N PHE A 88 4.50 11.31 6.49
CA PHE A 88 3.77 12.50 6.07
C PHE A 88 4.53 13.76 6.49
N MET A 89 4.25 14.85 5.78
CA MET A 89 4.60 16.21 6.15
C MET A 89 3.32 17.00 6.34
N ARG A 90 3.25 17.83 7.38
CA ARG A 90 2.11 18.72 7.62
C ARG A 90 2.46 20.15 7.22
N SER A 91 1.56 20.79 6.50
CA SER A 91 1.62 22.22 6.18
C SER A 91 0.27 22.86 6.53
N GLY A 92 0.20 23.47 7.71
CA GLY A 92 -1.05 23.99 8.28
C GLY A 92 -2.01 22.84 8.59
N THR A 93 -3.15 22.79 7.90
CA THR A 93 -4.17 21.75 8.06
C THR A 93 -4.04 20.59 7.07
N ARG A 94 -3.09 20.66 6.14
CA ARG A 94 -2.92 19.66 5.08
C ARG A 94 -1.77 18.72 5.38
N PHE A 95 -1.93 17.48 4.94
CA PHE A 95 -0.88 16.47 4.93
C PHE A 95 -0.44 16.20 3.50
N THR A 96 0.85 15.95 3.31
CA THR A 96 1.42 15.47 2.05
C THR A 96 2.37 14.32 2.34
N ILE A 97 2.60 13.46 1.36
CA ILE A 97 3.64 12.43 1.48
C ILE A 97 5.02 13.09 1.57
N SER A 98 5.89 12.56 2.44
CA SER A 98 7.27 13.01 2.54
C SER A 98 8.14 12.44 1.43
N THR A 99 9.24 13.12 1.08
CA THR A 99 10.24 12.59 0.13
C THR A 99 10.83 11.25 0.58
N LYS A 100 10.96 11.05 1.90
CA LYS A 100 11.40 9.79 2.51
C LYS A 100 10.42 8.66 2.21
N ALA A 101 9.12 8.89 2.46
CA ALA A 101 8.09 7.92 2.16
C ALA A 101 8.00 7.63 0.65
N GLU A 102 8.01 8.67 -0.18
CA GLU A 102 7.99 8.54 -1.64
C GLU A 102 9.15 7.67 -2.13
N SER A 103 10.38 7.97 -1.70
CA SER A 103 11.59 7.23 -2.11
C SER A 103 11.51 5.76 -1.71
N LYS A 104 11.10 5.48 -0.47
CA LYS A 104 11.02 4.10 0.00
C LYS A 104 9.90 3.33 -0.71
N LEU A 105 8.72 3.93 -0.94
CA LEU A 105 7.66 3.32 -1.74
C LEU A 105 8.10 3.06 -3.17
N GLY A 106 8.84 3.99 -3.78
CA GLY A 106 9.41 3.81 -5.11
C GLY A 106 10.36 2.60 -5.19
N ILE A 107 11.21 2.40 -4.19
CA ILE A 107 12.07 1.21 -4.09
C ILE A 107 11.23 -0.06 -3.95
N LEU A 108 10.24 -0.06 -3.06
CA LEU A 108 9.35 -1.21 -2.83
C LEU A 108 8.61 -1.60 -4.11
N PHE A 109 7.96 -0.64 -4.77
CA PHE A 109 7.17 -0.91 -5.98
C PHE A 109 8.04 -1.38 -7.13
N ARG A 110 9.24 -0.82 -7.30
CA ARG A 110 10.18 -1.29 -8.31
C ARG A 110 10.59 -2.75 -8.07
N ALA A 111 10.87 -3.14 -6.82
CA ALA A 111 11.16 -4.53 -6.49
C ALA A 111 9.98 -5.45 -6.85
N GLN A 112 8.76 -5.05 -6.49
CA GLN A 112 7.54 -5.83 -6.78
C GLN A 112 7.22 -5.91 -8.28
N ILE A 113 7.47 -4.84 -9.05
CA ILE A 113 7.30 -4.84 -10.52
C ILE A 113 8.33 -5.75 -11.19
N ASN A 114 9.57 -5.80 -10.68
CA ASN A 114 10.60 -6.68 -11.23
C ASN A 114 10.30 -8.15 -10.91
N GLU A 115 9.83 -8.47 -9.71
CA GLU A 115 9.34 -9.83 -9.37
C GLU A 115 8.21 -10.26 -10.30
N LEU A 116 7.29 -9.35 -10.63
CA LEU A 116 6.22 -9.59 -11.59
C LEU A 116 6.69 -9.95 -13.01
N ALA A 117 7.84 -9.44 -13.42
CA ALA A 117 8.41 -9.72 -14.75
C ALA A 117 9.11 -11.09 -14.81
N HIS A 118 9.68 -11.58 -13.69
CA HIS A 118 10.47 -12.83 -13.67
C HIS A 118 9.61 -14.10 -13.55
N HIS A 119 8.31 -13.98 -13.28
CA HIS A 119 7.38 -15.11 -13.26
C HIS A 119 6.61 -15.30 -14.58
N GLN A 120 6.98 -14.57 -15.65
CA GLN A 120 6.40 -14.70 -16.99
C GLN A 120 7.35 -15.32 -18.03
N GLU A 121 8.52 -15.81 -17.60
CA GLU A 121 9.49 -16.56 -18.43
C GLU A 121 9.60 -18.01 -17.95
#